data_AF-A0A662HGG0-F1
#
_entry.id   AF-A0A662HGG0-F1
#
_cell.length_a   1.000
_cell.length_b   1.000
_cell.length_c   1.000
_cell.angle_alpha   90.00
_cell.angle_beta   90.00
_cell.angle_gamma   90.00
#
_symmetry.space_group_name_H-M   'P 1'
#
loop_
_entity.id
_entity.type
_entity.pdbx_description
1 polymer ?
#
loop_
_entity_poly.entity_id
_entity_poly.type
_entity_poly.pdbx_seq_one_letter_code
_entity_poly.pdbx_strand_id
1 'polypeptide(L)'
;MSTSHKILNRKGVVVLILFISSTLLRLPLLLLYPVFRTDELAENIRALAIIRYGFVPLTNNAEFIGALYNYIIALVYLIKPSIAFSRLTVALFSSLTIPLLYILGLKIMRNPLKALLASIVLALSSAHILISSHVAWSASLAPFFLTLSLVYLLKSQIDDQKVRRNMFVFGLTSGFAIQAHPSTIASYIAFLTSWTIIYGKSLLIKIIKNTKYCLLGFCIGYLNMILFNIINPLGSIKAVFRASWTGLHGGLTLYEFIKRMVFVFLEYVTMLVSGIPILPIQQLIKTPLFYIYLILFF
;
A
#
# COMPACT_ATOMS: atom_id res chain seq x y z
N MET A 1 -0.62 -11.21 -39.71
CA MET A 1 -0.96 -10.63 -38.39
C MET A 1 -0.29 -11.45 -37.29
N SER A 2 0.75 -10.88 -36.70
CA SER A 2 1.90 -11.63 -36.17
C SER A 2 1.73 -12.11 -34.72
N THR A 3 2.49 -13.15 -34.39
CA THR A 3 2.68 -13.75 -33.06
C THR A 3 2.82 -12.75 -31.90
N SER A 4 3.32 -11.53 -32.17
CA SER A 4 3.37 -10.41 -31.21
C SER A 4 1.99 -9.99 -30.70
N HIS A 5 0.97 -9.91 -31.57
CA HIS A 5 -0.40 -9.60 -31.16
C HIS A 5 -1.02 -10.70 -30.29
N LYS A 6 -0.74 -11.98 -30.60
CA LYS A 6 -1.23 -13.12 -29.79
C LYS A 6 -0.62 -13.14 -28.38
N ILE A 7 0.66 -12.79 -28.24
CA ILE A 7 1.36 -12.75 -26.93
C ILE A 7 0.88 -11.56 -26.09
N LEU A 8 0.67 -10.39 -26.71
CA LEU A 8 0.12 -9.21 -26.02
C LEU A 8 -1.30 -9.48 -25.51
N ASN A 9 -2.11 -10.18 -26.30
CA ASN A 9 -3.48 -10.57 -25.94
C ASN A 9 -3.51 -11.54 -24.74
N ARG A 10 -2.61 -12.54 -24.71
CA ARG A 10 -2.52 -13.48 -23.57
C ARG A 10 -2.15 -12.81 -22.25
N LYS A 11 -1.22 -11.85 -22.26
CA LYS A 11 -0.84 -11.11 -21.04
C LYS A 11 -1.97 -10.20 -20.54
N GLY A 12 -2.67 -9.54 -21.47
CA GLY A 12 -3.84 -8.72 -21.15
C GLY A 12 -4.96 -9.54 -20.50
N VAL A 13 -5.22 -10.74 -21.03
CA VAL A 13 -6.21 -11.67 -20.46
C VAL A 13 -5.83 -12.08 -19.04
N VAL A 14 -4.57 -12.45 -18.77
CA VAL A 14 -4.13 -12.81 -17.41
C VAL A 14 -4.30 -11.64 -16.43
N VAL A 15 -3.92 -10.42 -16.85
CA VAL A 15 -4.11 -9.21 -16.05
C VAL A 15 -5.58 -8.97 -15.72
N LEU A 16 -6.46 -9.13 -16.72
CA LEU A 16 -7.90 -8.95 -16.53
C LEU A 16 -8.49 -10.02 -15.61
N ILE A 17 -8.13 -11.29 -15.80
CA ILE A 17 -8.57 -12.39 -14.94
C ILE A 17 -8.12 -12.16 -13.50
N LEU A 18 -6.86 -11.79 -13.28
CA LEU A 18 -6.34 -11.49 -11.94
C LEU A 18 -7.12 -10.36 -11.27
N PHE A 19 -7.41 -9.29 -12.01
CA PHE A 19 -8.19 -8.17 -11.50
C PHE A 19 -9.63 -8.58 -11.12
N ILE A 20 -10.34 -9.25 -12.04
CA ILE A 20 -11.73 -9.68 -11.82
C ILE A 20 -11.80 -10.66 -10.66
N SER A 21 -10.99 -11.72 -10.68
CA SER A 21 -10.98 -12.73 -9.60
C SER A 21 -10.59 -12.10 -8.25
N SER A 22 -9.60 -11.22 -8.23
CA SER A 22 -9.20 -10.50 -7.00
C SER A 22 -10.34 -9.63 -6.46
N THR A 23 -11.07 -8.96 -7.35
CA THR A 23 -12.21 -8.11 -6.98
C THR A 23 -13.33 -8.96 -6.41
N LEU A 24 -13.72 -10.04 -7.10
CA LEU A 24 -14.76 -10.96 -6.65
C LEU A 24 -14.44 -11.58 -5.29
N LEU A 25 -13.18 -11.84 -4.97
CA LEU A 25 -12.76 -12.32 -3.65
C LEU A 25 -12.93 -11.29 -2.51
N ARG A 26 -13.00 -9.99 -2.84
CA ARG A 26 -13.05 -8.89 -1.86
C ARG A 26 -14.44 -8.28 -1.67
N LEU A 27 -15.41 -8.62 -2.52
CA LEU A 27 -16.78 -8.13 -2.38
C LEU A 27 -17.57 -8.83 -1.26
N PRO A 28 -17.45 -10.16 -1.06
CA PRO A 28 -18.14 -10.84 0.03
C PRO A 28 -17.74 -10.23 1.37
N LEU A 29 -18.73 -9.94 2.21
CA LEU A 29 -18.54 -9.42 3.57
C LEU A 29 -17.78 -8.08 3.66
N LEU A 30 -17.66 -7.34 2.55
CA LEU A 30 -16.94 -6.05 2.49
C LEU A 30 -17.37 -5.06 3.58
N LEU A 31 -18.67 -5.03 3.89
CA LEU A 31 -19.26 -4.16 4.90
C LEU A 31 -19.34 -4.79 6.29
N LEU A 32 -19.12 -6.10 6.41
CA LEU A 32 -19.28 -6.83 7.65
C LEU A 32 -17.94 -7.02 8.38
N TYR A 33 -16.89 -7.36 7.63
CA TYR A 33 -15.57 -7.63 8.20
C TYR A 33 -14.46 -6.83 7.52
N PRO A 34 -13.47 -6.33 8.27
CA PRO A 34 -13.51 -6.18 9.73
C PRO A 34 -14.58 -5.14 10.14
N VAL A 35 -14.96 -5.18 11.42
CA VAL A 35 -15.85 -4.16 12.01
C VAL A 35 -15.21 -2.78 11.82
N PHE A 36 -16.05 -1.75 11.61
CA PHE A 36 -15.59 -0.39 11.39
C PHE A 36 -14.69 0.09 12.53
N ARG A 37 -13.56 0.67 12.13
CA ARG A 37 -12.57 1.20 13.07
C ARG A 37 -12.70 2.71 13.18
N THR A 38 -12.24 3.26 14.30
CA THR A 38 -12.32 4.70 14.58
C THR A 38 -11.46 5.54 13.62
N ASP A 39 -10.28 5.02 13.26
CA ASP A 39 -9.39 5.61 12.26
C ASP A 39 -10.05 5.65 10.87
N GLU A 40 -10.60 4.53 10.41
CA GLU A 40 -11.40 4.45 9.17
C GLU A 40 -12.50 5.52 9.15
N LEU A 41 -13.34 5.59 10.19
CA LEU A 41 -14.44 6.55 10.24
C LEU A 41 -13.93 8.00 10.22
N ALA A 42 -12.87 8.32 10.97
CA ALA A 42 -12.32 9.68 11.03
C ALA A 42 -11.81 10.17 9.67
N GLU A 43 -11.11 9.33 8.90
CA GLU A 43 -10.62 9.71 7.58
C GLU A 43 -11.76 9.93 6.58
N ASN A 44 -12.82 9.11 6.66
CA ASN A 44 -14.01 9.23 5.83
C ASN A 44 -14.88 10.45 6.18
N ILE A 45 -14.94 10.83 7.46
CA ILE A 45 -15.60 12.08 7.88
C ILE A 45 -14.87 13.29 7.31
N ARG A 46 -13.53 13.27 7.27
CA ARG A 46 -12.76 14.35 6.61
C ARG A 46 -13.09 14.44 5.12
N ALA A 47 -13.21 13.32 4.43
CA ALA A 47 -13.63 13.32 3.02
C ALA A 47 -15.04 13.92 2.83
N LEU A 48 -15.97 13.62 3.74
CA LEU A 48 -17.30 14.24 3.76
C LEU A 48 -17.22 15.75 4.02
N ALA A 49 -16.32 16.20 4.91
CA ALA A 49 -16.13 17.61 5.20
C ALA A 49 -15.56 18.40 4.01
N ILE A 50 -14.72 17.78 3.17
CA ILE A 50 -14.25 18.38 1.93
C ILE A 50 -15.44 18.77 1.04
N ILE A 51 -16.37 17.84 0.81
CA ILE A 51 -17.50 18.07 -0.10
C ILE A 51 -18.62 18.92 0.52
N ARG A 52 -18.86 18.84 1.83
CA ARG A 52 -19.98 19.53 2.49
C ARG A 52 -19.64 20.93 2.97
N TYR A 53 -18.39 21.17 3.35
CA TYR A 53 -17.97 22.41 4.02
C TYR A 53 -16.81 23.11 3.29
N GLY A 54 -16.35 22.60 2.15
CA GLY A 54 -15.20 23.17 1.45
C GLY A 54 -13.89 23.05 2.24
N PHE A 55 -13.79 22.06 3.13
CA PHE A 55 -12.56 21.82 3.89
C PHE A 55 -11.43 21.42 2.95
N VAL A 56 -10.24 22.04 3.06
CA VAL A 56 -9.08 21.77 2.18
C VAL A 56 -7.88 21.30 3.02
N PRO A 57 -7.87 20.03 3.47
CA PRO A 57 -6.81 19.53 4.33
C PRO A 57 -5.48 19.36 3.57
N LEU A 58 -4.37 19.71 4.22
CA LEU A 58 -3.03 19.35 3.74
C LEU A 58 -2.60 17.95 4.22
N THR A 59 -3.15 17.51 5.35
CA THR A 59 -2.84 16.22 5.99
C THR A 59 -4.10 15.39 6.24
N ASN A 60 -3.92 14.09 6.42
CA ASN A 60 -4.99 13.21 6.86
C ASN A 60 -5.27 13.38 8.36
N ASN A 61 -6.12 12.53 8.94
CA ASN A 61 -6.45 12.54 10.36
C ASN A 61 -5.21 12.55 11.26
N ALA A 62 -4.20 11.76 10.90
CA ALA A 62 -2.87 11.87 11.45
C ALA A 62 -2.01 12.82 10.60
N GLU A 63 -1.39 13.83 11.24
CA GLU A 63 -0.61 14.88 10.58
C GLU A 63 0.66 14.40 9.87
N PHE A 64 1.08 13.15 10.13
CA PHE A 64 2.19 12.52 9.43
C PHE A 64 1.79 11.78 8.15
N ILE A 65 0.49 11.75 7.83
CA ILE A 65 -0.10 11.12 6.65
C ILE A 65 -0.64 12.21 5.72
N GLY A 66 -0.48 12.04 4.41
CA GLY A 66 -0.97 12.98 3.40
C GLY A 66 -2.48 12.89 3.14
N ALA A 67 -3.07 14.01 2.70
CA ALA A 67 -4.51 14.12 2.44
C ALA A 67 -5.00 13.44 1.14
N LEU A 68 -4.12 12.79 0.36
CA LEU A 68 -4.46 12.14 -0.91
C LEU A 68 -5.69 11.23 -0.81
N TYR A 69 -5.75 10.40 0.23
CA TYR A 69 -6.87 9.50 0.47
C TYR A 69 -8.18 10.28 0.65
N ASN A 70 -8.17 11.35 1.46
CA ASN A 70 -9.37 12.14 1.72
C ASN A 70 -9.90 12.78 0.43
N TYR A 71 -9.02 13.27 -0.46
CA TYR A 71 -9.43 13.83 -1.74
C TYR A 71 -9.99 12.77 -2.71
N ILE A 72 -9.40 11.57 -2.75
CA ILE A 72 -9.93 10.47 -3.57
C ILE A 72 -11.34 10.09 -3.09
N ILE A 73 -11.54 9.92 -1.78
CA ILE A 73 -12.86 9.59 -1.25
C ILE A 73 -13.85 10.74 -1.40
N ALA A 74 -13.41 11.99 -1.26
CA ALA A 74 -14.26 13.16 -1.51
C ALA A 74 -14.80 13.14 -2.95
N LEU A 75 -13.94 12.85 -3.94
CA LEU A 75 -14.35 12.68 -5.34
C LEU A 75 -15.39 11.57 -5.51
N VAL A 76 -15.21 10.43 -4.83
CA VAL A 76 -16.17 9.32 -4.85
C VAL A 76 -17.49 9.71 -4.19
N TYR A 77 -17.45 10.49 -3.11
CA TYR A 77 -18.64 10.97 -2.41
C TYR A 77 -19.46 11.99 -3.21
N LEU A 78 -18.91 12.59 -4.27
CA LEU A 78 -19.71 13.35 -5.23
C LEU A 78 -20.77 12.50 -5.93
N ILE A 79 -20.54 11.18 -6.08
CA ILE A 79 -21.52 10.24 -6.61
C ILE A 79 -22.55 9.89 -5.53
N LYS A 80 -22.08 9.38 -4.40
CA LYS A 80 -22.90 9.06 -3.24
C LYS A 80 -22.05 9.01 -1.96
N PRO A 81 -22.30 9.89 -0.98
CA PRO A 81 -21.60 9.82 0.31
C PRO A 81 -22.01 8.57 1.08
N SER A 82 -21.13 7.58 1.16
CA SER A 82 -21.37 6.34 1.89
C SER A 82 -20.07 5.60 2.17
N ILE A 83 -19.92 5.08 3.39
CA ILE A 83 -18.77 4.24 3.77
C ILE A 83 -18.61 3.01 2.85
N ALA A 84 -19.71 2.53 2.27
CA ALA A 84 -19.68 1.44 1.31
C ALA A 84 -18.89 1.80 0.03
N PHE A 85 -19.02 3.03 -0.43
CA PHE A 85 -18.27 3.51 -1.58
C PHE A 85 -16.78 3.69 -1.26
N SER A 86 -16.45 4.10 -0.03
CA SER A 86 -15.05 4.18 0.42
C SER A 86 -14.40 2.81 0.51
N ARG A 87 -15.08 1.83 1.13
CA ARG A 87 -14.61 0.44 1.20
C ARG A 87 -14.49 -0.18 -0.19
N LEU A 88 -15.46 0.05 -1.07
CA LEU A 88 -15.37 -0.39 -2.46
C LEU A 88 -14.16 0.23 -3.17
N THR A 89 -13.88 1.52 -2.94
CA THR A 89 -12.73 2.20 -3.54
C THR A 89 -11.43 1.53 -3.13
N VAL A 90 -11.19 1.31 -1.84
CA VAL A 90 -9.96 0.64 -1.39
C VAL A 90 -9.89 -0.81 -1.86
N ALA A 91 -11.02 -1.53 -1.92
CA ALA A 91 -11.08 -2.89 -2.45
C ALA A 91 -10.66 -2.96 -3.94
N LEU A 92 -11.06 -1.97 -4.73
CA LEU A 92 -10.65 -1.85 -6.13
C LEU A 92 -9.16 -1.53 -6.27
N PHE A 93 -8.64 -0.58 -5.47
CA PHE A 93 -7.20 -0.27 -5.46
C PHE A 93 -6.35 -1.49 -5.07
N SER A 94 -6.73 -2.22 -4.02
CA SER A 94 -6.04 -3.45 -3.62
C SER A 94 -6.19 -4.55 -4.66
N SER A 95 -7.32 -4.62 -5.38
CA SER A 95 -7.48 -5.57 -6.49
C SER A 95 -6.59 -5.24 -7.67
N LEU A 96 -6.34 -3.95 -7.94
CA LEU A 96 -5.38 -3.50 -8.96
C LEU A 96 -3.92 -3.77 -8.58
N THR A 97 -3.60 -3.86 -7.28
CA THR A 97 -2.26 -4.28 -6.83
C THR A 97 -1.88 -5.66 -7.35
N ILE A 98 -2.84 -6.59 -7.46
CA ILE A 98 -2.61 -7.98 -7.89
C ILE A 98 -2.05 -8.08 -9.33
N PRO A 99 -2.71 -7.55 -10.37
CA PRO A 99 -2.14 -7.56 -11.72
C PRO A 99 -0.89 -6.69 -11.83
N LEU A 100 -0.75 -5.62 -11.03
CA LEU A 100 0.49 -4.85 -10.99
C LEU A 100 1.66 -5.66 -10.45
N LEU A 101 1.43 -6.49 -9.42
CA LEU A 101 2.42 -7.41 -8.89
C LEU A 101 2.81 -8.46 -9.94
N TYR A 102 1.86 -8.95 -10.74
CA TYR A 102 2.17 -9.83 -11.87
C TYR A 102 3.11 -9.15 -12.87
N ILE A 103 2.81 -7.91 -13.26
CA ILE A 103 3.65 -7.13 -14.17
C ILE A 103 5.03 -6.87 -13.58
N LEU A 104 5.11 -6.57 -12.28
CA LEU A 104 6.37 -6.38 -11.56
C LEU A 104 7.18 -7.68 -11.52
N GLY A 105 6.55 -8.79 -11.13
CA GLY A 105 7.15 -10.12 -11.07
C GLY A 105 7.68 -10.58 -12.42
N LEU A 106 6.98 -10.30 -13.52
CA LEU A 106 7.47 -10.56 -14.87
C LEU A 106 8.79 -9.82 -15.18
N LYS A 107 8.96 -8.60 -14.66
CA LYS A 107 10.18 -7.80 -14.86
C LYS A 107 11.34 -8.31 -14.01
N ILE A 108 11.07 -8.75 -12.78
CA ILE A 108 12.08 -9.22 -11.83
C ILE A 108 12.49 -10.66 -12.16
N MET A 109 11.52 -11.57 -12.21
CA MET A 109 11.77 -13.02 -12.24
C MET A 109 11.93 -13.56 -13.65
N ARG A 110 11.53 -12.79 -14.67
CA ARG A 110 11.50 -13.19 -16.10
C ARG A 110 10.77 -14.53 -16.35
N ASN A 111 9.91 -14.95 -15.43
CA ASN A 111 9.17 -16.21 -15.46
C ASN A 111 7.68 -15.94 -15.19
N PRO A 112 6.79 -16.17 -16.18
CA PRO A 112 5.35 -15.91 -16.04
C PRO A 112 4.68 -16.73 -14.94
N LEU A 113 5.05 -18.00 -14.78
CA LEU A 113 4.45 -18.87 -13.77
C LEU A 113 4.81 -18.39 -12.36
N LYS A 114 6.07 -18.05 -12.11
CA LYS A 114 6.49 -17.52 -10.79
C LYS A 114 5.83 -16.16 -10.48
N ALA A 115 5.73 -15.28 -11.48
CA ALA A 115 5.02 -14.01 -11.31
C ALA A 115 3.53 -14.20 -11.04
N LEU A 116 2.90 -15.17 -11.70
CA LEU A 116 1.50 -15.53 -11.49
C LEU A 116 1.29 -16.10 -10.08
N LEU A 117 2.13 -17.04 -9.65
CA LEU A 117 2.08 -17.60 -8.29
C LEU A 117 2.23 -16.51 -7.22
N ALA A 118 3.19 -15.60 -7.36
CA ALA A 118 3.36 -14.47 -6.43
C ALA A 118 2.10 -13.59 -6.35
N SER A 119 1.43 -13.38 -7.49
CA SER A 119 0.20 -12.58 -7.55
C SER A 119 -0.99 -13.30 -6.94
N ILE A 120 -1.11 -14.61 -7.16
CA ILE A 120 -2.16 -15.45 -6.56
C ILE A 120 -1.98 -15.51 -5.05
N VAL A 121 -0.75 -15.68 -4.56
CA VAL A 121 -0.44 -15.67 -3.11
C VAL A 121 -0.91 -14.36 -2.48
N LEU A 122 -0.64 -13.20 -3.10
CA LEU A 122 -1.14 -11.91 -2.59
C LEU A 122 -2.66 -11.76 -2.74
N ALA A 123 -3.24 -12.29 -3.82
CA ALA A 123 -4.69 -12.22 -4.07
C ALA A 123 -5.48 -12.95 -2.98
N LEU A 124 -4.96 -14.09 -2.51
CA LEU A 124 -5.53 -14.97 -1.49
C LEU A 124 -5.07 -14.66 -0.07
N SER A 125 -4.15 -13.70 0.12
CA SER A 125 -3.66 -13.31 1.44
C SER A 125 -4.78 -12.70 2.29
N SER A 126 -5.09 -13.34 3.43
CA SER A 126 -6.10 -12.87 4.38
C SER A 126 -5.81 -11.46 4.88
N ALA A 127 -4.56 -11.17 5.24
CA ALA A 127 -4.13 -9.83 5.66
C ALA A 127 -4.33 -8.78 4.55
N HIS A 128 -3.99 -9.09 3.30
CA HIS A 128 -4.19 -8.14 2.20
C HIS A 128 -5.68 -7.94 1.88
N ILE A 129 -6.51 -8.98 1.98
CA ILE A 129 -7.96 -8.88 1.84
C ILE A 129 -8.53 -8.02 2.98
N LEU A 130 -8.38 -8.45 4.23
CA LEU A 130 -9.11 -7.86 5.36
C LEU A 130 -8.56 -6.49 5.78
N ILE A 131 -7.25 -6.27 5.72
CA ILE A 131 -6.65 -5.01 6.19
C ILE A 131 -6.52 -4.02 5.05
N SER A 132 -5.87 -4.42 3.96
CA SER A 132 -5.63 -3.48 2.86
C SER A 132 -6.85 -3.27 1.97
N SER A 133 -7.80 -4.20 1.90
CA SER A 133 -8.91 -4.11 0.93
C SER A 133 -10.26 -3.79 1.57
N HIS A 134 -10.46 -4.05 2.87
CA HIS A 134 -11.75 -3.85 3.54
C HIS A 134 -11.76 -2.65 4.51
N VAL A 135 -10.61 -2.19 4.99
CA VAL A 135 -10.54 -0.99 5.83
C VAL A 135 -10.35 0.24 4.94
N ALA A 136 -11.34 1.12 4.91
CA ALA A 136 -11.32 2.35 4.13
C ALA A 136 -10.50 3.44 4.83
N TRP A 137 -9.18 3.33 4.73
CA TRP A 137 -8.21 4.31 5.21
C TRP A 137 -7.07 4.53 4.21
N SER A 138 -6.20 5.51 4.44
CA SER A 138 -5.12 5.84 3.51
C SER A 138 -4.11 4.71 3.31
N ALA A 139 -3.83 3.93 4.37
CA ALA A 139 -2.85 2.85 4.31
C ALA A 139 -3.22 1.76 3.29
N SER A 140 -4.50 1.61 2.98
CA SER A 140 -5.02 0.68 1.98
C SER A 140 -4.63 1.05 0.54
N LEU A 141 -4.29 2.32 0.28
CA LEU A 141 -3.77 2.75 -1.03
C LEU A 141 -2.27 2.50 -1.19
N ALA A 142 -1.54 2.29 -0.09
CA ALA A 142 -0.08 2.19 -0.10
C ALA A 142 0.45 1.02 -0.96
N PRO A 143 -0.10 -0.21 -0.91
CA PRO A 143 0.39 -1.32 -1.74
C PRO A 143 0.27 -1.04 -3.23
N PHE A 144 -0.83 -0.40 -3.67
CA PHE A 144 -1.05 -0.06 -5.07
C PHE A 144 0.01 0.94 -5.56
N PHE A 145 0.16 2.08 -4.87
CA PHE A 145 1.10 3.13 -5.29
C PHE A 145 2.55 2.67 -5.17
N LEU A 146 2.89 1.91 -4.13
CA LEU A 146 4.22 1.30 -3.99
C LEU A 146 4.51 0.37 -5.18
N THR A 147 3.63 -0.58 -5.48
CA THR A 147 3.84 -1.55 -6.57
C THR A 147 3.92 -0.84 -7.92
N LEU A 148 3.04 0.14 -8.15
CA LEU A 148 3.04 0.96 -9.37
C LEU A 148 4.36 1.71 -9.54
N SER A 149 4.87 2.33 -8.46
CA SER A 149 6.14 3.03 -8.49
C SER A 149 7.29 2.09 -8.85
N LEU A 150 7.35 0.89 -8.25
CA LEU A 150 8.38 -0.10 -8.55
C LEU A 150 8.29 -0.61 -10.00
N VAL A 151 7.08 -0.75 -10.55
CA VAL A 151 6.89 -1.07 -11.97
C VAL A 151 7.52 0.00 -12.86
N TYR A 152 7.34 1.28 -12.55
CA TYR A 152 7.94 2.38 -13.32
C TYR A 152 9.44 2.52 -13.10
N LEU A 153 9.93 2.26 -11.90
CA LEU A 153 11.34 2.18 -11.59
C LEU A 153 12.04 1.09 -12.44
N LEU A 154 11.45 -0.10 -12.54
CA LEU A 154 12.01 -1.15 -13.39
C LEU A 154 11.77 -0.91 -14.89
N LYS A 155 10.73 -0.17 -15.28
CA LYS A 155 10.57 0.28 -16.68
C LYS A 155 11.69 1.24 -17.09
N SER A 156 12.22 2.05 -16.18
CA SER A 156 13.32 2.99 -16.49
C SER A 156 14.66 2.29 -16.76
N GLN A 157 14.81 1.02 -16.33
CA GLN A 157 15.97 0.18 -16.66
C GLN A 157 15.89 -0.44 -18.05
N ILE A 158 14.69 -0.69 -18.56
CA ILE A 158 14.47 -1.46 -19.79
C ILE A 158 14.36 -0.54 -21.02
N ASP A 159 13.76 0.63 -20.86
CA ASP A 159 13.48 1.57 -21.96
C ASP A 159 14.22 2.90 -21.73
N ASP A 160 15.44 2.98 -22.29
CA ASP A 160 16.30 4.16 -22.16
C ASP A 160 15.70 5.42 -22.80
N GLN A 161 14.93 5.26 -23.88
CA GLN A 161 14.27 6.39 -24.55
C GLN A 161 13.20 7.02 -23.65
N LYS A 162 12.56 6.22 -22.80
CA LYS A 162 11.51 6.68 -21.89
C LYS A 162 11.96 6.82 -20.44
N VAL A 163 13.28 6.77 -20.17
CA VAL A 163 13.85 6.83 -18.81
C VAL A 163 13.34 8.03 -18.03
N ARG A 164 13.33 9.23 -18.64
CA ARG A 164 12.95 10.49 -17.98
C ARG A 164 11.50 10.44 -17.50
N ARG A 165 10.61 10.02 -18.39
CA ARG A 165 9.18 9.86 -18.12
C ARG A 165 8.94 8.79 -17.06
N ASN A 166 9.61 7.65 -17.16
CA ASN A 166 9.46 6.56 -16.21
C ASN A 166 9.96 6.96 -14.81
N MET A 167 11.07 7.69 -14.72
CA MET A 167 11.60 8.22 -13.46
C MET A 167 10.70 9.31 -12.86
N PHE A 168 10.08 10.16 -13.68
CA PHE A 168 9.06 11.11 -13.23
C PHE A 168 7.85 10.39 -12.64
N VAL A 169 7.29 9.40 -13.35
CA VAL A 169 6.13 8.65 -12.86
C VAL A 169 6.48 7.82 -11.62
N PHE A 170 7.69 7.26 -11.55
CA PHE A 170 8.22 6.62 -10.34
C PHE A 170 8.21 7.61 -9.16
N GLY A 171 8.76 8.82 -9.35
CA GLY A 171 8.74 9.86 -8.32
C GLY A 171 7.32 10.22 -7.88
N LEU A 172 6.43 10.50 -8.82
CA LEU A 172 5.03 10.87 -8.58
C LEU A 172 4.28 9.81 -7.76
N THR A 173 4.37 8.56 -8.19
CA THR A 173 3.71 7.44 -7.51
C THR A 173 4.38 7.07 -6.19
N SER A 174 5.69 7.33 -6.04
CA SER A 174 6.38 7.20 -4.74
C SER A 174 5.94 8.28 -3.75
N GLY A 175 5.69 9.50 -4.24
CA GLY A 175 5.04 10.56 -3.46
C GLY A 175 3.69 10.09 -2.95
N PHE A 176 2.82 9.59 -3.84
CA PHE A 176 1.52 9.03 -3.44
C PHE A 176 1.63 7.85 -2.46
N ALA A 177 2.62 6.97 -2.63
CA ALA A 177 2.84 5.84 -1.73
C ALA A 177 3.22 6.29 -0.31
N ILE A 178 4.14 7.26 -0.19
CA ILE A 178 4.56 7.79 1.12
C ILE A 178 3.44 8.61 1.75
N GLN A 179 2.65 9.35 0.95
CA GLN A 179 1.47 10.06 1.43
C GLN A 179 0.42 9.10 2.00
N ALA A 180 0.16 8.00 1.29
CA ALA A 180 -0.80 6.99 1.70
C ALA A 180 -0.39 6.38 3.05
N HIS A 181 0.90 6.03 3.20
CA HIS A 181 1.47 5.62 4.46
C HIS A 181 3.00 5.72 4.50
N PRO A 182 3.62 6.32 5.53
CA PRO A 182 5.08 6.44 5.63
C PRO A 182 5.85 5.12 5.72
N SER A 183 5.19 4.01 6.11
CA SER A 183 5.87 2.70 6.17
C SER A 183 6.37 2.21 4.81
N THR A 184 5.87 2.77 3.70
CA THR A 184 6.39 2.46 2.36
C THR A 184 7.87 2.83 2.20
N ILE A 185 8.40 3.76 3.01
CA ILE A 185 9.84 4.07 3.09
C ILE A 185 10.65 2.81 3.42
N ALA A 186 10.23 2.03 4.43
CA ALA A 186 10.91 0.79 4.80
C ALA A 186 10.85 -0.23 3.64
N SER A 187 9.72 -0.30 2.92
CA SER A 187 9.58 -1.16 1.75
C SER A 187 10.51 -0.78 0.59
N TYR A 188 10.69 0.53 0.33
CA TYR A 188 11.67 1.00 -0.66
C TYR A 188 13.10 0.64 -0.26
N ILE A 189 13.46 0.85 1.02
CA ILE A 189 14.78 0.50 1.53
C ILE A 189 15.03 -0.99 1.37
N ALA A 190 14.08 -1.84 1.78
CA ALA A 190 14.17 -3.29 1.62
C ALA A 190 14.33 -3.67 0.14
N PHE A 191 13.48 -3.14 -0.74
CA PHE A 191 13.56 -3.42 -2.17
C PHE A 191 14.91 -3.03 -2.79
N LEU A 192 15.39 -1.80 -2.54
CA LEU A 192 16.64 -1.30 -3.10
C LEU A 192 17.85 -2.05 -2.53
N THR A 193 17.81 -2.42 -1.25
CA THR A 193 18.86 -3.22 -0.60
C THR A 193 18.91 -4.62 -1.20
N SER A 194 17.78 -5.33 -1.24
CA SER A 194 17.69 -6.66 -1.86
C SER A 194 18.09 -6.62 -3.33
N TRP A 195 17.66 -5.60 -4.08
CA TRP A 195 18.06 -5.43 -5.47
C TRP A 195 19.58 -5.24 -5.61
N THR A 196 20.17 -4.39 -4.77
CA THR A 196 21.61 -4.12 -4.81
C THR A 196 22.44 -5.36 -4.49
N ILE A 197 21.99 -6.18 -3.54
CA ILE A 197 22.64 -7.44 -3.18
C ILE A 197 22.51 -8.48 -4.30
N ILE A 198 21.33 -8.63 -4.91
CA ILE A 198 21.05 -9.69 -5.88
C ILE A 198 21.49 -9.33 -7.31
N TYR A 199 21.28 -8.08 -7.73
CA TYR A 199 21.46 -7.61 -9.11
C TYR A 199 22.51 -6.49 -9.25
N GLY A 200 23.14 -6.08 -8.15
CA GLY A 200 24.16 -5.03 -8.14
C GLY A 200 23.62 -3.60 -8.16
N LYS A 201 24.54 -2.63 -8.27
CA LYS A 201 24.27 -1.19 -8.08
C LYS A 201 23.63 -0.48 -9.28
N SER A 202 23.33 -1.19 -10.37
CA SER A 202 22.86 -0.60 -11.64
C SER A 202 21.59 0.25 -11.47
N LEU A 203 20.64 -0.24 -10.67
CA LEU A 203 19.40 0.47 -10.38
C LEU A 203 19.63 1.75 -9.59
N LEU A 204 20.47 1.69 -8.56
CA LEU A 204 20.81 2.81 -7.72
C LEU A 204 21.54 3.92 -8.52
N ILE A 205 22.49 3.53 -9.38
CA ILE A 205 23.17 4.47 -10.29
C ILE A 205 22.16 5.15 -11.22
N LYS A 206 21.17 4.41 -11.74
CA LYS A 206 20.14 4.97 -12.61
C LYS A 206 19.24 5.98 -11.90
N ILE A 207 18.87 5.69 -10.65
CA ILE A 207 18.13 6.62 -9.79
C ILE A 207 18.94 7.90 -9.64
N ILE A 208 20.21 7.79 -9.22
CA ILE A 208 21.11 8.94 -9.01
C ILE A 208 21.24 9.79 -10.29
N LYS A 209 21.48 9.17 -11.44
CA LYS A 209 21.62 9.89 -12.72
C LYS A 209 20.35 10.63 -13.15
N ASN A 210 19.19 10.19 -12.68
CA ASN A 210 17.88 10.76 -13.06
C ASN A 210 17.14 11.38 -11.87
N THR A 211 17.86 11.71 -10.79
CA THR A 211 17.30 12.22 -9.54
C THR A 211 16.42 13.44 -9.78
N LYS A 212 16.78 14.35 -10.70
CA LYS A 212 15.95 15.54 -10.99
C LYS A 212 14.53 15.22 -11.43
N TYR A 213 14.34 14.19 -12.27
CA TYR A 213 13.02 13.79 -12.73
C TYR A 213 12.25 13.05 -11.64
N CYS A 214 12.96 12.21 -10.87
CA CYS A 214 12.42 11.54 -9.71
C CYS A 214 11.91 12.53 -8.66
N LEU A 215 12.73 13.53 -8.31
CA LEU A 215 12.40 14.57 -7.33
C LEU A 215 11.26 15.44 -7.84
N LEU A 216 11.26 15.85 -9.11
CA LEU A 216 10.16 16.63 -9.67
C LEU A 216 8.82 15.88 -9.54
N GLY A 217 8.79 14.61 -9.95
CA GLY A 217 7.60 13.77 -9.80
C GLY A 217 7.20 13.63 -8.34
N PHE A 218 8.16 13.34 -7.46
CA PHE A 218 7.94 13.18 -6.01
C PHE A 218 7.36 14.45 -5.38
N CYS A 219 7.90 15.62 -5.69
CA CYS A 219 7.41 16.89 -5.16
C CYS A 219 5.95 17.15 -5.55
N ILE A 220 5.56 16.82 -6.78
CA ILE A 220 4.16 16.92 -7.22
C ILE A 220 3.30 15.88 -6.47
N GLY A 221 3.78 14.64 -6.40
CA GLY A 221 3.09 13.53 -5.74
C GLY A 221 3.05 13.62 -4.22
N TYR A 222 3.78 14.55 -3.59
CA TYR A 222 3.89 14.76 -2.15
C TYR A 222 3.58 16.22 -1.76
N LEU A 223 2.98 16.98 -2.67
CA LEU A 223 2.91 18.45 -2.61
C LEU A 223 2.23 18.98 -1.34
N ASN A 224 1.08 18.42 -0.96
CA ASN A 224 0.35 18.81 0.25
C ASN A 224 1.19 18.61 1.53
N MET A 225 1.98 17.55 1.60
CA MET A 225 2.87 17.30 2.74
C MET A 225 4.08 18.24 2.74
N ILE A 226 4.59 18.61 1.56
CA ILE A 226 5.63 19.64 1.43
C ILE A 226 5.08 20.98 1.94
N LEU A 227 3.92 21.40 1.45
CA LEU A 227 3.25 22.63 1.89
C LEU A 227 2.96 22.62 3.39
N PHE A 228 2.47 21.49 3.93
CA PHE A 228 2.24 21.35 5.36
C PHE A 228 3.52 21.56 6.18
N ASN A 229 4.64 21.00 5.75
CA ASN A 229 5.92 21.16 6.47
C ASN A 229 6.58 22.53 6.26
N ILE A 230 6.22 23.26 5.20
CA ILE A 230 6.62 24.66 5.02
C ILE A 230 5.84 25.55 6.02
N ILE A 231 4.53 25.34 6.13
CA ILE A 231 3.66 26.10 7.04
C ILE A 231 3.93 25.73 8.51
N ASN A 232 4.13 24.43 8.78
CA ASN A 232 4.44 23.88 10.08
C ASN A 232 5.81 23.20 10.02
N PRO A 233 6.92 23.92 10.29
CA PRO A 233 8.26 23.37 10.21
C PRO A 233 8.43 22.05 10.96
N LEU A 234 8.74 20.99 10.20
CA LEU A 234 8.88 19.61 10.68
C LEU A 234 7.61 19.04 11.33
N GLY A 235 6.43 19.59 11.02
CA GLY A 235 5.16 19.22 11.62
C GLY A 235 4.85 17.74 11.46
N SER A 236 5.05 17.19 10.26
CA SER A 236 4.77 15.77 10.02
C SER A 236 5.73 14.86 10.80
N ILE A 237 6.99 15.26 10.92
CA ILE A 237 8.00 14.48 11.68
C ILE A 237 7.67 14.53 13.18
N LYS A 238 7.38 15.72 13.73
CA LYS A 238 6.97 15.88 15.13
C LYS A 238 5.72 15.05 15.44
N ALA A 239 4.76 15.00 14.52
CA ALA A 239 3.55 14.21 14.68
C ALA A 239 3.83 12.70 14.78
N VAL A 240 4.77 12.16 14.00
CA VAL A 240 5.17 10.74 14.09
C VAL A 240 5.64 10.37 15.50
N PHE A 241 6.46 11.23 16.14
CA PHE A 241 6.99 10.98 17.48
C PHE A 241 5.96 11.20 18.60
N ARG A 242 4.91 11.99 18.35
CA ARG A 242 3.80 12.19 19.30
C ARG A 242 2.80 11.04 19.28
N ALA A 243 2.60 10.40 18.13
CA ALA A 243 1.63 9.32 17.98
C ALA A 243 2.14 8.02 18.63
N SER A 244 1.47 7.57 19.70
CA SER A 244 1.88 6.41 20.50
C SER A 244 1.94 5.09 19.73
N TRP A 245 1.13 4.95 18.68
CA TRP A 245 1.00 3.74 17.88
C TRP A 245 2.02 3.63 16.72
N THR A 246 2.84 4.65 16.46
CA THR A 246 3.84 4.60 15.39
C THR A 246 5.05 3.73 15.73
N GLY A 247 5.18 3.32 17.00
CA GLY A 247 6.37 2.63 17.48
C GLY A 247 7.63 3.51 17.44
N LEU A 248 7.47 4.84 17.39
CA LEU A 248 8.56 5.82 17.52
C LEU A 248 8.35 6.75 18.73
N HIS A 249 7.16 6.71 19.33
CA HIS A 249 6.87 7.33 20.61
C HIS A 249 7.68 6.67 21.74
N GLY A 250 8.12 7.40 22.76
CA GLY A 250 8.80 6.83 23.93
C GLY A 250 10.29 6.48 23.74
N GLY A 251 10.93 6.91 22.64
CA GLY A 251 12.37 6.80 22.42
C GLY A 251 12.82 5.55 21.65
N LEU A 252 14.14 5.46 21.43
CA LEU A 252 14.83 4.42 20.64
C LEU A 252 15.72 3.54 21.52
N THR A 253 15.25 3.16 22.71
CA THR A 253 16.02 2.28 23.60
C THR A 253 15.96 0.83 23.11
N LEU A 254 16.98 0.02 23.43
CA LEU A 254 17.01 -1.40 23.10
C LEU A 254 15.81 -2.16 23.70
N TYR A 255 15.42 -1.78 24.93
CA TYR A 255 14.26 -2.34 25.59
C TYR A 255 12.96 -2.10 24.82
N GLU A 256 12.70 -0.84 24.43
CA GLU A 256 11.51 -0.49 23.64
C GLU A 256 11.54 -1.15 22.27
N PHE A 257 12.72 -1.29 21.65
CA PHE A 257 12.87 -2.04 20.41
C PHE A 257 12.46 -3.51 20.57
N ILE A 258 13.00 -4.22 21.56
CA ILE A 258 12.66 -5.64 21.82
C ILE A 258 11.16 -5.78 22.10
N LYS A 259 10.60 -4.93 22.95
CA LYS A 259 9.16 -4.92 23.28
C LYS A 259 8.30 -4.73 22.02
N ARG A 260 8.66 -3.80 21.14
CA ARG A 260 7.95 -3.55 19.86
C ARG A 260 8.10 -4.72 18.90
N MET A 261 9.29 -5.33 18.82
CA MET A 261 9.51 -6.51 17.99
C MET A 261 8.66 -7.69 18.44
N VAL A 262 8.57 -7.95 19.75
CA VAL A 262 7.70 -8.98 20.31
C VAL A 262 6.24 -8.67 20.01
N PHE A 263 5.80 -7.42 20.20
CA PHE A 263 4.44 -7.01 19.88
C PHE A 263 4.10 -7.23 18.39
N VAL A 264 4.93 -6.74 17.47
CA VAL A 264 4.73 -6.91 16.01
C VAL A 264 4.74 -8.37 15.61
N PHE A 265 5.64 -9.19 16.18
CA PHE A 265 5.68 -10.62 15.92
C PHE A 265 4.38 -11.31 16.38
N LEU A 266 3.92 -11.01 17.59
CA LEU A 266 2.67 -11.55 18.12
C LEU A 266 1.47 -11.11 17.27
N GLU A 267 1.37 -9.84 16.91
CA GLU A 267 0.31 -9.31 16.01
C GLU A 267 0.35 -10.01 14.63
N TYR A 268 1.54 -10.23 14.08
CA TYR A 268 1.67 -10.93 12.80
C TYR A 268 1.20 -12.39 12.90
N VAL A 269 1.60 -13.12 13.95
CA VAL A 269 1.20 -14.51 14.17
C VAL A 269 -0.29 -14.60 14.45
N THR A 270 -0.86 -13.74 15.28
CA THR A 270 -2.31 -13.75 15.57
C THR A 270 -3.13 -13.43 14.33
N MET A 271 -2.68 -12.49 13.48
CA MET A 271 -3.31 -12.20 12.20
C MET A 271 -3.31 -13.40 11.24
N LEU A 272 -2.22 -14.17 11.19
CA LEU A 272 -2.16 -15.39 10.37
C LEU A 272 -3.17 -16.44 10.82
N VAL A 273 -3.32 -16.61 12.14
CA VAL A 273 -4.19 -17.66 12.71
C VAL A 273 -5.67 -17.26 12.71
N SER A 274 -5.98 -15.99 12.95
CA SER A 274 -7.37 -15.53 13.18
C SER A 274 -7.98 -14.76 12.01
N GLY A 275 -7.17 -14.36 11.03
CA GLY A 275 -7.59 -13.55 9.88
C GLY A 275 -7.97 -12.10 10.22
N ILE A 276 -8.45 -11.82 11.43
CA ILE A 276 -8.94 -10.51 11.86
C ILE A 276 -7.93 -9.92 12.84
N PRO A 277 -7.54 -8.64 12.72
CA PRO A 277 -6.81 -8.01 13.80
C PRO A 277 -7.76 -7.92 15.00
N ILE A 278 -7.34 -8.57 16.10
CA ILE A 278 -7.87 -8.45 17.47
C ILE A 278 -8.99 -9.44 17.83
N LEU A 279 -8.66 -10.73 17.87
CA LEU A 279 -9.09 -11.55 19.02
C LEU A 279 -7.84 -11.77 19.89
N PRO A 280 -7.87 -11.40 21.19
CA PRO A 280 -6.79 -11.73 22.11
C PRO A 280 -6.45 -13.23 22.02
N ILE A 281 -5.18 -13.60 22.19
CA ILE A 281 -4.77 -15.02 22.24
C ILE A 281 -5.63 -15.80 23.24
N GLN A 282 -6.03 -15.17 24.35
CA GLN A 282 -6.91 -15.75 25.37
C GLN A 282 -8.32 -16.08 24.84
N GLN A 283 -8.80 -15.36 23.82
CA GLN A 283 -10.03 -15.69 23.09
C GLN A 283 -9.77 -16.71 21.98
N LEU A 284 -8.64 -16.63 21.28
CA LEU A 284 -8.28 -17.57 20.22
C LEU A 284 -8.06 -19.00 20.73
N ILE A 285 -7.43 -19.17 21.89
CA ILE A 285 -7.28 -20.47 22.56
C ILE A 285 -8.65 -21.09 22.90
N LYS A 286 -9.71 -20.29 23.01
CA LYS A 286 -11.07 -20.80 23.23
C LYS A 286 -11.80 -21.18 21.94
N THR A 287 -11.23 -20.89 20.77
CA THR A 287 -11.83 -21.21 19.47
C THR A 287 -11.22 -22.48 18.86
N PRO A 288 -12.02 -23.51 18.48
CA PRO A 288 -11.51 -24.75 17.87
C PRO A 288 -10.68 -24.52 16.60
N LEU A 289 -11.02 -23.48 15.82
CA LEU A 289 -10.32 -23.07 14.60
C LEU A 289 -8.84 -22.72 14.83
N PHE A 290 -8.49 -22.18 16.01
CA PHE A 290 -7.11 -21.86 16.37
C PHE A 290 -6.22 -23.11 16.38
N TYR A 291 -6.72 -24.21 16.96
CA TYR A 291 -5.99 -25.47 17.03
C TYR A 291 -5.91 -26.19 15.68
N ILE A 292 -6.98 -26.14 14.88
CA ILE A 292 -6.99 -26.70 13.52
C ILE A 292 -5.94 -25.99 12.66
N TYR A 293 -5.84 -24.66 12.75
CA TYR A 293 -4.81 -23.91 12.05
C TYR A 293 -3.40 -24.31 12.50
N LEU A 294 -3.15 -24.43 13.81
CA LEU A 294 -1.85 -24.86 14.32
C LEU A 294 -1.45 -26.23 13.77
N ILE A 295 -2.34 -27.22 13.83
CA ILE A 295 -2.08 -28.58 13.35
C ILE A 295 -1.79 -28.64 11.84
N LEU A 296 -2.43 -27.78 11.05
CA LEU A 296 -2.28 -27.80 9.59
C LEU A 296 -1.02 -27.09 9.09
N PHE A 297 -0.46 -26.17 9.87
CA PHE A 297 0.61 -25.27 9.42
C PHE A 297 1.87 -25.28 10.29
N PHE A 298 1.87 -26.00 11.43
CA PHE A 298 3.01 -26.22 12.32
C PHE A 298 3.06 -27.67 12.81
#